data_AF-A0A176YBI8-F1
#
_entry.id   AF-A0A176YBI8-F1
#
_cell.length_a   1.000
_cell.length_b   1.000
_cell.length_c   1.000
_cell.angle_alpha   90.00
_cell.angle_beta   90.00
_cell.angle_gamma   90.00
#
_symmetry.space_group_name_H-M   'P 1'
#
loop_
_entity.id
_entity.type
_entity.pdbx_description
1 polymer ?
#
loop_
_entity_poly.entity_id
_entity_poly.type
_entity_poly.pdbx_seq_one_letter_code
_entity_poly.pdbx_strand_id
1 'polypeptide(L)'
;MDYRFDPEQDYVVVDIETTGAWSSGDRITEIGAVKVRNHQVVDEWHSLVNPQRPIPAKIVELTGITNQMVRDAPVFHEIADSFMAFMGDGIFVGHKRELRLRLSVVRV
;
A
#
# COMPACT_ATOMS: atom_id res chain seq x y z
N MET A 1 -25.20 -13.12 10.59
CA MET A 1 -24.74 -12.16 9.58
C MET A 1 -24.83 -12.85 8.24
N ASP A 2 -25.69 -12.36 7.34
CA ASP A 2 -25.72 -12.81 5.95
C ASP A 2 -24.56 -12.13 5.21
N TYR A 3 -23.53 -12.89 4.83
CA TYR A 3 -22.51 -12.40 3.92
C TYR A 3 -23.06 -12.51 2.50
N ARG A 4 -23.29 -11.37 1.85
CA ARG A 4 -23.73 -11.32 0.46
C ARG A 4 -22.67 -10.60 -0.36
N PHE A 5 -22.38 -11.17 -1.52
CA PHE A 5 -21.53 -10.54 -2.51
C PHE A 5 -22.29 -9.36 -3.14
N ASP A 6 -21.67 -8.19 -3.11
CA ASP A 6 -22.13 -7.00 -3.83
C ASP A 6 -21.17 -6.76 -5.01
N PRO A 7 -21.61 -6.95 -6.27
CA PRO A 7 -20.73 -6.77 -7.42
C PRO A 7 -20.28 -5.31 -7.62
N GLU A 8 -20.99 -4.34 -7.06
CA GLU A 8 -20.66 -2.91 -7.18
C GLU A 8 -19.75 -2.41 -6.05
N GLN A 9 -19.55 -3.22 -4.99
CA GLN A 9 -18.65 -2.85 -3.90
C GLN A 9 -17.18 -2.98 -4.34
N ASP A 10 -16.51 -1.84 -4.41
CA ASP A 10 -15.08 -1.79 -4.61
C ASP A 10 -14.34 -2.30 -3.37
N TYR A 11 -13.26 -3.02 -3.59
CA TYR A 11 -12.20 -3.20 -2.60
C TYR A 11 -10.85 -2.85 -3.22
N VAL A 12 -9.97 -2.30 -2.39
CA VAL A 12 -8.67 -1.81 -2.83
C VAL A 12 -7.61 -2.63 -2.12
N VAL A 13 -6.88 -3.42 -2.91
CA VAL A 13 -5.77 -4.22 -2.42
C VAL A 13 -4.53 -3.35 -2.42
N VAL A 14 -3.92 -3.17 -1.26
CA VAL A 14 -2.79 -2.27 -1.04
C VAL A 14 -1.59 -3.05 -0.50
N ASP A 15 -0.44 -2.81 -1.11
CA ASP A 15 0.87 -3.25 -0.64
C ASP A 15 1.75 -2.03 -0.34
N ILE A 16 2.54 -2.14 0.73
CA ILE A 16 3.38 -1.04 1.23
C ILE A 16 4.76 -1.59 1.54
N GLU A 17 5.78 -0.99 0.94
CA GLU A 17 7.17 -1.22 1.33
C GLU A 17 7.68 -0.07 2.20
N THR A 18 8.55 -0.40 3.14
CA THR A 18 9.03 0.55 4.16
C THR A 18 10.54 0.44 4.35
N THR A 19 11.13 1.39 5.08
CA THR A 19 12.54 1.38 5.47
C THR A 19 12.91 0.28 6.48
N GLY A 20 12.00 -0.63 6.83
CA GLY A 20 12.22 -1.65 7.86
C GLY A 20 11.12 -2.71 7.93
N ALA A 21 11.04 -3.39 9.07
CA ALA A 21 10.11 -4.50 9.32
C ALA A 21 9.03 -4.15 10.34
N TRP A 22 8.58 -2.88 10.37
CA TRP A 22 7.54 -2.35 11.25
C TRP A 22 7.98 -2.12 12.71
N SER A 23 9.25 -1.72 12.90
CA SER A 23 9.71 -1.17 14.17
C SER A 23 9.23 0.28 14.34
N SER A 24 9.16 0.75 15.60
CA SER A 24 8.81 2.15 15.86
C SER A 24 9.77 3.09 15.11
N GLY A 25 9.25 3.81 14.10
CA GLY A 25 9.99 4.79 13.32
C GLY A 25 10.25 4.44 11.85
N ASP A 26 9.85 3.27 11.36
CA ASP A 26 9.94 2.94 9.92
C ASP A 26 9.08 3.89 9.07
N ARG A 27 9.55 4.20 7.85
CA ARG A 27 8.93 5.14 6.92
C ARG A 27 8.58 4.44 5.61
N ILE A 28 7.50 4.88 4.95
CA ILE A 28 7.05 4.34 3.66
C ILE A 28 8.06 4.68 2.57
N THR A 29 8.36 3.71 1.70
CA THR A 29 9.19 3.88 0.50
C THR A 29 8.42 3.65 -0.80
N GLU A 30 7.31 2.92 -0.74
CA GLU A 30 6.43 2.67 -1.88
C GLU A 30 5.02 2.33 -1.39
N ILE A 31 4.03 2.69 -2.19
CA ILE A 31 2.64 2.23 -2.06
C ILE A 31 2.18 1.77 -3.45
N GLY A 32 1.73 0.53 -3.54
CA GLY A 32 1.05 -0.03 -4.71
C GLY A 32 -0.38 -0.39 -4.35
N ALA A 33 -1.33 -0.06 -5.22
CA ALA A 33 -2.74 -0.33 -4.96
C ALA A 33 -3.51 -0.70 -6.24
N VAL A 34 -4.41 -1.68 -6.13
CA VAL A 34 -5.32 -2.06 -7.22
C VAL A 34 -6.76 -2.04 -6.72
N LYS A 35 -7.63 -1.39 -7.49
CA LYS A 35 -9.07 -1.35 -7.23
C LYS A 35 -9.74 -2.49 -7.96
N VAL A 36 -10.55 -3.25 -7.24
CA VAL A 36 -11.23 -4.42 -7.78
C VAL A 36 -12.74 -4.26 -7.60
N ARG A 37 -13.47 -4.43 -8.70
CA ARG A 37 -14.95 -4.47 -8.73
C ARG A 37 -15.37 -5.74 -9.43
N ASN A 38 -16.34 -6.46 -8.87
CA ASN A 38 -16.84 -7.71 -9.44
C ASN A 38 -15.72 -8.68 -9.88
N HIS A 39 -14.71 -8.87 -9.01
CA HIS A 39 -13.53 -9.72 -9.25
C HIS A 39 -12.61 -9.30 -10.42
N GLN A 40 -12.78 -8.10 -10.96
CA GLN A 40 -11.93 -7.55 -12.02
C GLN A 40 -11.18 -6.32 -11.51
N VAL A 41 -9.90 -6.20 -11.87
CA VAL A 41 -9.15 -4.96 -11.65
C VAL A 41 -9.74 -3.89 -12.55
N VAL A 42 -10.18 -2.79 -11.95
CA VAL A 42 -10.80 -1.67 -12.67
C VAL A 42 -9.93 -0.40 -12.65
N ASP A 43 -8.95 -0.34 -11.76
CA ASP A 43 -8.01 0.78 -11.68
C ASP A 43 -6.75 0.39 -10.89
N GLU A 44 -5.65 1.11 -11.12
CA GLU A 44 -4.36 0.90 -10.47
C GLU A 44 -3.75 2.24 -10.04
N TRP A 45 -3.09 2.25 -8.89
CA TRP A 45 -2.40 3.41 -8.36
C TRP A 45 -1.05 2.99 -7.80
N HIS A 46 -0.03 3.81 -8.03
CA HIS A 46 1.33 3.53 -7.61
C HIS A 46 2.09 4.82 -7.30
N SER A 47 2.92 4.76 -6.26
CA SER A 47 3.89 5.82 -6.00
C SER A 47 5.09 5.31 -5.21
N LEU A 48 6.28 5.72 -5.63
CA LEU A 48 7.44 5.75 -4.73
C LEU A 48 7.29 6.91 -3.76
N VAL A 49 7.81 6.73 -2.54
CA VAL A 49 7.74 7.72 -1.48
C VAL A 49 9.13 8.02 -0.97
N ASN A 50 9.49 9.30 -0.88
CA ASN A 50 10.69 9.73 -0.19
C ASN A 50 10.50 9.54 1.33
N PRO A 51 11.22 8.60 1.97
CA PRO A 51 11.04 8.32 3.39
C PRO A 51 11.71 9.38 4.28
N GLN A 52 12.38 10.38 3.70
CA GLN A 52 13.18 11.41 4.37
C GLN A 52 14.26 10.83 5.30
N ARG A 53 14.75 9.63 4.98
CA ARG A 53 15.83 8.93 5.69
C ARG A 53 16.50 7.87 4.79
N PRO A 54 17.72 7.43 5.12
CA PRO A 54 18.34 6.33 4.38
C PRO A 54 17.58 5.01 4.53
N ILE A 55 17.42 4.28 3.43
CA ILE A 55 16.96 2.88 3.38
C ILE A 55 18.16 1.98 3.73
N PRO A 56 18.07 1.12 4.77
CA PRO A 56 19.12 0.18 5.13
C PRO A 56 19.41 -0.82 3.99
N ALA A 57 20.68 -1.21 3.82
CA ALA A 57 21.10 -2.10 2.72
C ALA A 57 20.31 -3.43 2.68
N LYS A 58 20.01 -4.02 3.84
CA LYS A 58 19.17 -5.23 3.93
C LYS A 58 17.76 -5.03 3.39
N ILE A 59 17.18 -3.83 3.55
CA ILE A 59 15.86 -3.51 3.03
C ILE A 59 15.92 -3.26 1.53
N VAL A 60 16.98 -2.62 1.04
CA VAL A 60 17.24 -2.52 -0.41
C VAL A 60 17.35 -3.92 -1.03
N GLU A 61 18.05 -4.86 -0.39
CA GLU A 61 18.17 -6.24 -0.86
C GLU A 61 16.82 -6.98 -0.88
N LEU A 62 15.94 -6.72 0.09
CA LEU A 62 14.63 -7.36 0.18
C LEU A 62 13.59 -6.80 -0.79
N THR A 63 13.63 -5.49 -1.05
CA THR A 63 12.57 -4.76 -1.80
C THR A 63 13.02 -4.32 -3.19
N GLY A 64 14.33 -4.21 -3.43
CA GLY A 64 14.89 -3.60 -4.64
C GLY A 64 14.86 -2.06 -4.66
N ILE A 65 14.20 -1.42 -3.69
CA ILE A 65 14.05 0.04 -3.68
C ILE A 65 15.31 0.70 -3.13
N THR A 66 15.98 1.49 -3.98
CA THR A 66 17.23 2.16 -3.61
C THR A 66 17.01 3.59 -3.11
N ASN A 67 17.96 4.09 -2.32
CA ASN A 67 17.99 5.50 -1.90
C ASN A 67 18.00 6.49 -3.08
N GLN A 68 18.45 6.07 -4.26
CA GLN A 68 18.44 6.90 -5.47
C GLN A 68 17.04 6.99 -6.08
N MET A 69 16.29 5.90 -6.09
CA MET A 69 14.92 5.86 -6.64
C MET A 69 13.96 6.76 -5.87
N VAL A 70 14.10 6.82 -4.54
CA VAL A 70 13.18 7.57 -3.67
C VAL A 70 13.64 9.00 -3.37
N ARG A 71 14.81 9.43 -3.86
CA ARG A 71 15.39 10.73 -3.51
C ARG A 71 14.51 11.89 -3.94
N ASP A 72 14.05 11.83 -5.18
CA ASP A 72 13.24 12.89 -5.82
C ASP A 72 11.76 12.49 -5.90
N ALA A 73 11.39 11.38 -5.26
CA ALA A 73 10.00 10.96 -5.10
C ALA A 73 9.26 11.92 -4.14
N PRO A 74 7.93 12.03 -4.25
CA PRO A 74 7.16 12.84 -3.31
C PRO A 74 7.23 12.28 -1.89
N VAL A 75 7.09 13.14 -0.89
CA VAL A 75 6.85 12.68 0.49
C VAL A 75 5.37 12.33 0.66
N PHE A 76 5.04 11.51 1.66
CA PHE A 76 3.69 10.95 1.80
C PHE A 76 2.56 12.00 1.81
N HIS A 77 2.77 13.16 2.45
CA HIS A 77 1.73 14.19 2.51
C HIS A 77 1.39 14.80 1.14
N GLU A 78 2.27 14.70 0.14
CA GLU A 78 2.03 15.23 -1.20
C GLU A 78 1.17 14.27 -2.04
N ILE A 79 1.10 12.99 -1.66
CA ILE A 79 0.32 11.96 -2.37
C ILE A 79 -0.88 11.47 -1.58
N ALA A 80 -1.02 11.86 -0.31
CA ALA A 80 -2.09 11.40 0.58
C ALA A 80 -3.48 11.67 -0.02
N ASP A 81 -3.71 12.87 -0.54
CA ASP A 81 -5.01 13.23 -1.13
C ASP A 81 -5.32 12.41 -2.39
N SER A 82 -4.33 12.17 -3.25
CA SER A 82 -4.55 11.36 -4.47
C SER A 82 -4.77 9.89 -4.14
N PHE A 83 -4.05 9.36 -3.14
CA PHE A 83 -4.25 8.01 -2.65
C PHE A 83 -5.64 7.85 -2.01
N MET A 84 -6.07 8.80 -1.19
CA MET A 84 -7.42 8.78 -0.60
C MET A 84 -8.52 8.90 -1.65
N ALA A 85 -8.32 9.73 -2.69
CA ALA A 85 -9.24 9.81 -3.82
C ALA A 85 -9.31 8.49 -4.60
N PHE A 86 -8.18 7.80 -4.77
CA PHE A 86 -8.14 6.46 -5.36
C PHE A 86 -8.88 5.44 -4.49
N MET A 87 -8.68 5.46 -3.18
CA MET A 87 -9.38 4.58 -2.24
C MET A 87 -10.90 4.72 -2.30
N GLY A 88 -11.41 5.96 -2.35
CA GLY A 88 -12.85 6.24 -2.34
C GLY A 88 -13.56 5.55 -1.17
N ASP A 89 -14.75 5.02 -1.42
CA ASP A 89 -15.51 4.18 -0.46
C ASP A 89 -15.12 2.68 -0.53
N GLY A 90 -14.02 2.38 -1.24
CA GLY A 90 -13.54 1.02 -1.42
C GLY A 90 -13.02 0.41 -0.13
N ILE A 91 -13.32 -0.87 0.11
CA ILE A 91 -12.85 -1.55 1.31
C ILE A 91 -11.34 -1.76 1.23
N PHE A 92 -10.60 -1.31 2.24
CA PHE A 92 -9.15 -1.53 2.32
C PHE A 92 -8.83 -3.01 2.57
N VAL A 93 -7.97 -3.55 1.72
CA VAL A 93 -7.47 -4.92 1.80
C VAL A 93 -5.95 -4.86 1.79
N GLY A 94 -5.33 -5.29 2.90
CA GLY A 94 -3.88 -5.36 3.01
C GLY A 94 -3.42 -6.67 3.60
N HIS A 95 -2.16 -7.01 3.38
CA HIS A 95 -1.52 -8.16 4.02
C HIS A 95 -0.49 -7.68 5.05
N LYS A 96 -0.66 -8.09 6.32
CA LYS A 96 0.37 -7.91 7.34
C LYS A 96 1.33 -9.10 7.26
N ARG A 97 2.63 -8.85 7.10
CA ARG A 97 3.67 -9.90 6.96
C ARG A 97 3.86 -10.83 8.17
N GLU A 98 3.04 -10.74 9.22
CA GLU A 98 3.10 -11.62 10.40
C GLU A 98 2.11 -12.80 10.38
N LEU A 99 1.24 -12.92 9.37
CA LEU A 99 0.28 -14.03 9.30
C LEU A 99 0.30 -14.70 7.93
N ARG A 100 0.83 -15.93 7.91
CA ARG A 100 0.65 -16.89 6.81
C ARG A 100 -0.84 -17.01 6.49
N LEU A 101 -1.23 -16.48 5.33
CA LEU A 101 -2.54 -16.62 4.66
C LEU A 101 -3.78 -16.21 5.49
N ARG A 102 -3.99 -14.91 5.64
CA ARG A 102 -5.35 -14.34 5.70
C ARG A 102 -5.34 -12.92 5.13
N LEU A 103 -6.04 -12.69 4.01
CA LEU A 103 -6.41 -11.33 3.62
C LEU A 103 -7.26 -10.76 4.75
N SER A 104 -6.78 -9.71 5.41
CA SER A 104 -7.56 -9.00 6.41
C SER A 104 -8.30 -7.90 5.68
N VAL A 105 -9.61 -8.10 5.49
CA VAL A 105 -10.51 -7.02 5.10
C VAL A 105 -10.62 -6.10 6.30
N VAL A 106 -9.98 -4.92 6.23
CA VAL A 106 -10.18 -3.88 7.24
C VAL A 106 -11.24 -2.95 6.68
N ARG A 107 -12.45 -3.03 7.24
CA ARG A 107 -13.42 -1.94 7.09
C ARG A 107 -12.90 -0.80 7.97
N VAL A 108 -12.39 0.25 7.34
CA VAL A 108 -12.09 1.51 8.03
C VAL A 108 -13.41 2.17 8.41
#